data_AF-A0A0S4IYZ9-F1
#
_entry.id   AF-A0A0S4IYZ9-F1
#
_cell.length_a   1.000
_cell.length_b   1.000
_cell.length_c   1.000
_cell.angle_alpha   90.00
_cell.angle_beta   90.00
_cell.angle_gamma   90.00
#
_symmetry.space_group_name_H-M   'P 1'
#
loop_
_entity.id
_entity.type
_entity.pdbx_description
1 polymer ?
#
loop_
_entity_poly.entity_id
_entity_poly.type
_entity_poly.pdbx_seq_one_letter_code
_entity_poly.pdbx_strand_id
1 'polypeptide(L)'
;MDAIVCATTPVDIVSRFSEEVRDTGRALKKLNCSTPLQNLPHHEQFEISAEDANNPRAAVSKHIEFCRWNIPASVEVILVGAYQYHTSVASCCQIYAFHNSRFGKAALSKHRVHVDFLCQLSIQLAHCLDQYHESRSSGGKNSNAVDLNEFVRRHFVATYESASTRAFQQGRTETVRSATLEMRRLIETLIPQFVFQTSSPNSSSPASSSRKTVQWFDHLKSTPQQLADLRNSFQRAQNKHLQLVKEASTGAGIDRHLMGLKIAQNAILQRTMPQALTSPQTAVSEPKKENDDASTTAVSHQLREAIQRSQNFQLLTSQMIGGTFLGGFAHVSPQGYGVCYYVQDDSIRACVSSFQTPSTPSATKDTTSSAATSTTPTDAKRFGGLFNFVMESIYCAIDARMLSFGDDRQTVKSRL
;
A
#
# COMPACT_ATOMS: atom_id res chain seq x y z
N MET A 1 29.80 6.70 -6.13
CA MET A 1 28.42 6.49 -6.64
C MET A 1 27.50 6.69 -5.45
N ASP A 2 26.98 7.90 -5.31
CA ASP A 2 26.21 8.31 -4.15
C ASP A 2 24.82 7.70 -4.19
N ALA A 3 24.50 6.88 -3.19
CA ALA A 3 23.19 6.31 -3.01
C ALA A 3 22.21 7.42 -2.61
N ILE A 4 21.28 7.72 -3.52
CA ILE A 4 20.09 8.51 -3.23
C ILE A 4 19.27 7.74 -2.21
N VAL A 5 19.33 8.18 -0.95
CA VAL A 5 18.47 7.68 0.13
C VAL A 5 17.04 8.11 -0.18
N CYS A 6 16.24 7.17 -0.67
CA CYS A 6 14.81 7.37 -0.83
C CYS A 6 14.17 7.37 0.56
N ALA A 7 13.89 8.57 1.08
CA ALA A 7 13.30 8.79 2.38
C ALA A 7 11.83 8.36 2.41
N THR A 8 11.56 7.14 2.88
CA THR A 8 10.38 6.76 3.69
C THR A 8 10.68 5.44 4.39
N THR A 9 11.59 5.45 5.36
CA THR A 9 11.69 4.38 6.36
C THR A 9 10.63 4.62 7.46
N PRO A 10 9.96 3.58 7.98
CA PRO A 10 9.03 3.73 9.11
C PRO A 10 9.78 4.30 10.31
N VAL A 11 9.50 5.57 10.64
CA VAL A 11 10.14 6.33 11.72
C VAL A 11 10.01 5.61 13.07
N ASP A 12 8.95 4.82 13.27
CA ASP A 12 8.68 4.12 14.53
C ASP A 12 9.54 2.86 14.77
N ILE A 13 10.10 2.26 13.71
CA ILE A 13 11.03 1.12 13.86
C ILE A 13 12.46 1.65 14.01
N VAL A 14 12.80 2.73 13.30
CA VAL A 14 14.11 3.41 13.41
C VAL A 14 14.27 4.08 14.78
N SER A 15 13.20 4.63 15.37
CA SER A 15 13.27 5.26 16.70
C SER A 15 13.60 4.24 17.79
N ARG A 16 12.92 3.08 17.80
CA ARG A 16 13.22 1.96 18.72
C ARG A 16 14.62 1.37 18.50
N PHE A 17 15.05 1.24 17.25
CA PHE A 17 16.42 0.84 16.91
C PHE A 17 17.45 1.87 17.42
N SER A 18 17.15 3.17 17.36
CA SER A 18 18.03 4.20 17.94
C SER A 18 18.14 4.08 19.47
N GLU A 19 17.07 3.65 20.14
CA GLU A 19 17.09 3.45 21.60
C GLU A 19 17.87 2.20 22.00
N GLU A 20 17.67 1.07 21.30
CA GLU A 20 18.41 -0.18 21.54
C GLU A 20 19.89 -0.08 21.14
N VAL A 21 20.22 0.61 20.05
CA VAL A 21 21.62 0.92 19.67
C VAL A 21 22.25 1.88 20.67
N ARG A 22 21.50 2.86 21.20
CA ARG A 22 21.97 3.77 22.25
C ARG A 22 22.14 3.04 23.59
N ASP A 23 21.33 2.04 23.90
CA ASP A 23 21.50 1.17 25.07
C ASP A 23 22.69 0.23 24.91
N THR A 24 22.93 -0.27 23.70
CA THR A 24 24.15 -1.03 23.37
C THR A 24 25.40 -0.14 23.44
N GLY A 25 25.31 1.11 22.98
CA GLY A 25 26.35 2.13 23.11
C GLY A 25 26.61 2.56 24.58
N ARG A 26 25.57 2.58 25.42
CA ARG A 26 25.68 2.79 26.88
C ARG A 26 26.29 1.57 27.59
N ALA A 27 25.98 0.35 27.15
CA ALA A 27 26.62 -0.87 27.62
C ALA A 27 28.11 -0.92 27.26
N LEU A 28 28.47 -0.45 26.07
CA LEU A 28 29.86 -0.28 25.63
C LEU A 28 30.61 0.81 26.41
N LYS A 29 29.96 1.88 26.87
CA LYS A 29 30.57 2.86 27.79
C LYS A 29 30.81 2.33 29.21
N LYS A 30 30.07 1.30 29.64
CA LYS A 30 30.28 0.61 30.93
C LYS A 30 31.38 -0.45 30.85
N LEU A 31 31.64 -1.01 29.68
CA LEU A 31 32.83 -1.80 29.39
C LEU A 31 33.99 -0.84 29.19
N ASN A 32 34.78 -0.64 30.24
CA ASN A 32 35.89 0.31 30.31
C ASN A 32 37.06 -0.11 29.37
N CYS A 33 36.83 -0.13 28.06
CA CYS A 33 37.84 -0.39 27.04
C CYS A 33 38.57 0.90 26.71
N SER A 34 39.40 1.35 27.64
CA SER A 34 40.49 2.27 27.37
C SER A 34 41.58 1.54 26.58
N THR A 35 41.39 1.43 25.27
CA THR A 35 42.50 1.13 24.34
C THR A 35 42.55 2.28 23.35
N PRO A 36 43.69 2.99 23.20
CA PRO A 36 43.73 4.16 22.34
C PRO A 36 43.50 3.75 20.89
N LEU A 37 42.66 4.51 20.18
CA LEU A 37 42.55 4.47 18.73
C LEU A 37 43.93 4.76 18.13
N GLN A 38 44.66 3.71 17.72
CA GLN A 38 45.80 3.87 16.83
C GLN A 38 45.27 4.31 15.47
N ASN A 39 45.83 5.40 14.94
CA ASN A 39 45.59 5.87 13.58
C ASN A 39 45.88 4.74 12.59
N LEU A 40 44.85 4.24 11.91
CA LEU A 40 45.02 3.31 10.80
C LEU A 40 45.46 4.09 9.56
N PRO A 41 46.60 3.75 8.90
CA PRO A 41 47.07 4.45 7.72
C PRO A 41 46.12 4.21 6.53
N HIS A 42 45.89 5.28 5.76
CA HIS A 42 45.19 5.20 4.49
C HIS A 42 45.96 4.31 3.51
N HIS A 43 45.25 3.35 2.89
CA HIS A 43 45.74 2.33 1.95
C HIS A 43 46.44 1.12 2.56
N GLU A 44 45.66 0.17 3.08
CA GLU A 44 46.06 -1.24 2.99
C GLU A 44 45.50 -1.82 1.68
N GLN A 45 46.40 -2.15 0.75
CA GLN A 45 46.08 -3.08 -0.33
C GLN A 45 45.88 -4.46 0.29
N PHE A 46 44.69 -5.02 0.11
CA PHE A 46 44.33 -6.32 0.66
C PHE A 46 44.88 -7.43 -0.25
N GLU A 47 45.95 -8.10 0.17
CA GLU A 47 46.43 -9.31 -0.49
C GLU A 47 45.61 -10.54 -0.10
N ILE A 48 45.30 -11.36 -1.11
CA ILE A 48 44.63 -12.65 -0.97
C ILE A 48 45.68 -13.65 -0.46
N SER A 49 45.58 -14.08 0.80
CA SER A 49 46.50 -15.11 1.33
C SER A 49 46.22 -16.47 0.70
N ALA A 50 47.28 -17.12 0.23
CA ALA A 50 47.27 -18.44 -0.40
C ALA A 50 47.65 -19.53 0.61
N GLU A 51 46.84 -19.76 1.64
CA GLU A 51 47.02 -20.93 2.50
C GLU A 51 45.68 -21.59 2.78
N ASP A 52 45.51 -22.82 2.27
CA ASP A 52 44.57 -23.84 2.76
C ASP A 52 44.68 -25.13 1.91
N ALA A 53 45.83 -25.81 1.97
CA ALA A 53 46.05 -27.07 1.25
C ALA A 53 45.25 -28.27 1.81
N ASN A 54 44.61 -28.12 2.98
CA ASN A 54 43.83 -29.18 3.65
C ASN A 54 42.33 -28.84 3.80
N ASN A 55 41.83 -27.84 3.09
CA ASN A 55 40.41 -27.49 3.13
C ASN A 55 39.62 -28.38 2.14
N PRO A 56 38.67 -29.22 2.59
CA PRO A 56 37.89 -30.10 1.70
C PRO A 56 37.01 -29.34 0.69
N ARG A 57 36.91 -28.00 0.78
CA ARG A 57 36.30 -27.14 -0.25
C ARG A 57 37.25 -26.74 -1.39
N ALA A 58 38.54 -27.11 -1.35
CA ALA A 58 39.50 -26.80 -2.41
C ALA A 58 39.30 -27.63 -3.69
N ALA A 59 38.45 -28.67 -3.66
CA ALA A 59 38.06 -29.46 -4.83
C ALA A 59 36.87 -28.86 -5.61
N VAL A 60 36.61 -27.56 -5.46
CA VAL A 60 35.60 -26.85 -6.26
C VAL A 60 36.29 -26.42 -7.57
N SER A 61 35.62 -26.70 -8.70
CA SER A 61 36.03 -26.37 -10.07
C SER A 61 37.01 -25.19 -10.20
N LYS A 62 38.06 -25.32 -11.02
CA LYS A 62 39.03 -24.27 -11.39
C LYS A 62 38.43 -22.97 -11.95
N HIS A 63 37.10 -22.93 -12.10
CA HIS A 63 36.32 -21.83 -12.64
C HIS A 63 35.46 -21.12 -11.57
N ILE A 64 35.53 -21.54 -10.30
CA ILE A 64 34.80 -20.91 -9.20
C ILE A 64 35.81 -20.35 -8.20
N GLU A 65 35.79 -19.04 -8.04
CA GLU A 65 36.58 -18.33 -7.04
C GLU A 65 35.66 -17.87 -5.90
N PHE A 66 36.07 -18.13 -4.65
CA PHE A 66 35.35 -17.65 -3.47
C PHE A 66 35.85 -16.27 -3.07
N CYS A 67 34.95 -15.30 -2.97
CA CYS A 67 35.27 -14.00 -2.38
C CYS A 67 35.65 -14.17 -0.90
N ARG A 68 36.91 -13.90 -0.57
CA ARG A 68 37.42 -13.89 0.82
C ARG A 68 37.31 -12.48 1.37
N TRP A 69 36.60 -12.33 2.50
CA TRP A 69 36.42 -11.06 3.18
C TRP A 69 37.09 -11.13 4.56
N ASN A 70 37.94 -10.14 4.89
CA ASN A 70 38.38 -9.92 6.26
C ASN A 70 37.30 -9.11 6.98
N ILE A 71 36.70 -9.65 8.05
CA ILE A 71 35.56 -9.02 8.75
C ILE A 71 36.03 -8.54 10.12
N PRO A 72 36.20 -7.22 10.35
CA PRO A 72 36.54 -6.68 11.67
C PRO A 72 35.42 -6.89 12.68
N ALA A 73 35.77 -6.99 13.97
CA ALA A 73 34.78 -7.14 15.06
C ALA A 73 33.70 -6.05 15.09
N SER A 74 34.04 -4.81 14.69
CA SER A 74 33.05 -3.72 14.56
C SER A 74 32.00 -3.99 13.49
N VAL A 75 32.36 -4.70 12.42
CA VAL A 75 31.45 -5.12 11.34
C VAL A 75 30.62 -6.33 11.78
N GLU A 76 31.18 -7.26 12.57
CA GLU A 76 30.42 -8.40 13.12
C GLU A 76 29.20 -7.94 13.92
N VAL A 77 29.34 -6.90 14.75
CA VAL A 77 28.22 -6.32 15.50
C VAL A 77 27.13 -5.78 14.56
N ILE A 78 27.53 -5.11 13.47
CA ILE A 78 26.58 -4.61 12.45
C ILE A 78 25.87 -5.77 11.76
N LEU A 79 26.58 -6.86 11.44
CA LEU A 79 26.00 -8.05 10.81
C LEU A 79 24.97 -8.72 11.73
N VAL A 80 25.26 -8.86 13.02
CA VAL A 80 24.31 -9.39 14.00
C VAL A 80 23.06 -8.50 14.09
N GLY A 81 23.24 -7.17 14.18
CA GLY A 81 22.13 -6.23 14.21
C GLY A 81 21.28 -6.27 12.93
N ALA A 82 21.92 -6.34 11.76
CA ALA A 82 21.25 -6.47 10.47
C ALA A 82 20.46 -7.78 10.37
N TYR A 83 21.03 -8.89 10.85
CA TYR A 83 20.35 -10.19 10.90
C TYR A 83 19.12 -10.15 11.81
N GLN A 84 19.24 -9.59 13.01
CA GLN A 84 18.12 -9.45 13.95
C GLN A 84 17.02 -8.56 13.36
N TYR A 85 17.39 -7.42 12.78
CA TYR A 85 16.45 -6.53 12.11
C TYR A 85 15.72 -7.22 10.95
N HIS A 86 16.46 -7.88 10.05
CA HIS A 86 15.87 -8.61 8.93
C HIS A 86 14.93 -9.71 9.40
N THR A 87 15.35 -10.49 10.39
CA THR A 87 14.53 -11.57 10.97
C THR A 87 13.25 -11.01 11.58
N SER A 88 13.33 -9.89 12.31
CA SER A 88 12.16 -9.22 12.90
C SER A 88 11.19 -8.76 11.82
N VAL A 89 11.66 -8.00 10.82
CA VAL A 89 10.82 -7.52 9.72
C VAL A 89 10.18 -8.67 8.94
N ALA A 90 10.95 -9.71 8.62
CA ALA A 90 10.45 -10.89 7.93
C ALA A 90 9.40 -11.64 8.76
N SER A 91 9.59 -11.77 10.07
CA SER A 91 8.66 -12.45 10.97
C SER A 91 7.32 -11.71 11.14
N CYS A 92 7.33 -10.38 11.02
CA CYS A 92 6.12 -9.56 11.11
C CYS A 92 5.35 -9.46 9.78
N CYS A 93 5.95 -9.84 8.65
CA CYS A 93 5.32 -9.74 7.35
C CYS A 93 4.39 -10.94 7.11
N GLN A 94 3.09 -10.66 7.00
CA GLN A 94 2.12 -11.67 6.58
C GLN A 94 1.95 -11.61 5.08
N ILE A 95 1.86 -12.79 4.46
CA ILE A 95 1.58 -12.93 3.03
C ILE A 95 0.41 -13.89 2.86
N TYR A 96 -0.57 -13.48 2.07
CA TYR A 96 -1.68 -14.32 1.64
C TYR A 96 -1.80 -14.29 0.12
N ALA A 97 -1.75 -15.46 -0.50
CA ALA A 97 -1.86 -15.61 -1.94
C ALA A 97 -3.10 -16.43 -2.29
N PHE A 98 -3.78 -16.05 -3.36
CA PHE A 98 -4.89 -16.83 -3.90
C PHE A 98 -4.84 -16.91 -5.43
N HIS A 99 -5.50 -17.95 -5.95
CA HIS A 99 -5.74 -18.16 -7.37
C HIS A 99 -7.24 -18.32 -7.61
N ASN A 100 -7.80 -17.38 -8.37
CA ASN A 100 -9.18 -17.42 -8.84
C ASN A 100 -9.21 -17.93 -10.28
N SER A 101 -9.68 -19.16 -10.47
CA SER A 101 -9.86 -19.80 -11.78
C SER A 101 -11.30 -19.75 -12.28
N ARG A 102 -12.19 -18.97 -11.63
CA ARG A 102 -13.60 -18.87 -12.03
C ARG A 102 -13.78 -17.98 -13.26
N PHE A 103 -12.92 -16.98 -13.42
CA PHE A 103 -12.92 -16.05 -14.54
C PHE A 103 -11.59 -15.34 -14.67
N GLY A 104 -11.33 -14.81 -15.87
CA GLY A 104 -10.24 -13.90 -16.14
C GLY A 104 -10.69 -12.76 -17.05
N LYS A 105 -9.71 -12.13 -17.70
CA LYS A 105 -9.91 -10.99 -18.62
C LYS A 105 -10.89 -11.31 -19.74
N ALA A 106 -10.84 -12.52 -20.30
CA ALA A 106 -11.65 -12.88 -21.47
C ALA A 106 -13.15 -12.91 -21.13
N ALA A 107 -13.51 -13.37 -19.93
CA ALA A 107 -14.91 -13.37 -19.48
C ALA A 107 -15.44 -11.94 -19.29
N LEU A 108 -14.69 -11.09 -18.56
CA LEU A 108 -15.08 -9.71 -18.27
C LEU A 108 -15.21 -8.84 -19.53
N SER A 109 -14.33 -9.06 -20.51
CA SER A 109 -14.33 -8.32 -21.77
C SER A 109 -15.64 -8.49 -22.55
N LYS A 110 -16.31 -9.65 -22.44
CA LYS A 110 -17.63 -9.90 -23.06
C LYS A 110 -18.73 -8.97 -22.52
N HIS A 111 -18.57 -8.49 -21.30
CA HIS A 111 -19.52 -7.59 -20.63
C HIS A 111 -19.06 -6.13 -20.63
N ARG A 112 -17.99 -5.82 -21.37
CA ARG A 112 -17.35 -4.48 -21.40
C ARG A 112 -16.90 -4.00 -20.01
N VAL A 113 -16.52 -4.93 -19.15
CA VAL A 113 -15.93 -4.62 -17.84
C VAL A 113 -14.42 -4.77 -17.94
N HIS A 114 -13.69 -3.74 -17.53
CA HIS A 114 -12.23 -3.80 -17.50
C HIS A 114 -11.77 -4.55 -16.25
N VAL A 115 -10.94 -5.57 -16.44
CA VAL A 115 -10.46 -6.44 -15.36
C VAL A 115 -9.71 -5.67 -14.27
N ASP A 116 -8.86 -4.72 -14.66
CA ASP A 116 -8.14 -3.88 -13.71
C ASP A 116 -9.07 -3.04 -12.83
N PHE A 117 -10.13 -2.48 -13.43
CA PHE A 117 -11.16 -1.75 -12.68
C PHE A 117 -11.87 -2.65 -11.67
N LEU A 118 -12.22 -3.90 -12.05
CA LEU A 118 -12.84 -4.85 -11.14
C LEU A 118 -11.91 -5.18 -9.96
N CYS A 119 -10.62 -5.42 -10.22
CA CYS A 119 -9.64 -5.66 -9.17
C CYS A 119 -9.55 -4.46 -8.21
N GLN A 120 -9.42 -3.24 -8.75
CA GLN A 120 -9.30 -2.01 -7.95
C GLN A 120 -10.57 -1.73 -7.12
N LEU A 121 -11.76 -1.89 -7.71
CA LEU A 121 -13.03 -1.82 -6.98
C LEU A 121 -13.09 -2.84 -5.84
N SER A 122 -12.70 -4.09 -6.12
CA SER A 122 -12.77 -5.17 -5.15
C SER A 122 -11.79 -4.97 -3.99
N ILE A 123 -10.59 -4.44 -4.27
CA ILE A 123 -9.58 -4.07 -3.26
C ILE A 123 -10.11 -2.97 -2.33
N GLN A 124 -10.70 -1.89 -2.89
CA GLN A 124 -11.26 -0.80 -2.08
C GLN A 124 -12.42 -1.27 -1.19
N LEU A 125 -13.34 -2.04 -1.76
CA LEU A 125 -14.49 -2.55 -1.02
C LEU A 125 -14.09 -3.58 0.04
N ALA A 126 -13.14 -4.46 -0.28
CA ALA A 126 -12.56 -5.40 0.68
C ALA A 126 -11.88 -4.67 1.84
N HIS A 127 -11.19 -3.56 1.59
CA HIS A 127 -10.62 -2.72 2.65
C HIS A 127 -11.71 -2.19 3.59
N CYS A 128 -12.77 -1.58 3.06
CA CYS A 128 -13.86 -1.09 3.91
C CYS A 128 -14.53 -2.21 4.71
N LEU A 129 -14.69 -3.40 4.14
CA LEU A 129 -15.24 -4.58 4.85
C LEU A 129 -14.31 -5.08 5.94
N ASP A 130 -13.01 -5.15 5.67
CA ASP A 130 -11.99 -5.57 6.62
C ASP A 130 -12.01 -4.66 7.87
N GLN A 131 -12.03 -3.35 7.64
CA GLN A 131 -12.14 -2.34 8.68
C GLN A 131 -13.46 -2.46 9.45
N TYR A 132 -14.57 -2.74 8.75
CA TYR A 132 -15.86 -2.95 9.39
C TYR A 132 -15.83 -4.16 10.34
N HIS A 133 -15.31 -5.30 9.87
CA HIS A 133 -15.22 -6.50 10.68
C HIS A 133 -14.32 -6.33 11.89
N GLU A 134 -13.18 -5.66 11.74
CA GLU A 134 -12.29 -5.37 12.87
C GLU A 134 -13.00 -4.48 13.91
N SER A 135 -13.70 -3.42 13.47
CA SER A 135 -14.46 -2.55 14.37
C SER A 135 -15.54 -3.29 15.17
N ARG A 136 -16.13 -4.35 14.60
CA ARG A 136 -17.12 -5.20 15.27
C ARG A 136 -16.48 -6.19 16.25
N SER A 137 -15.27 -6.66 15.96
CA SER A 137 -14.52 -7.57 16.83
C SER A 137 -13.98 -6.85 18.07
N SER A 138 -13.54 -5.60 17.93
CA SER A 138 -13.01 -4.79 19.05
C SER A 138 -14.09 -4.12 19.92
N GLY A 139 -15.30 -3.93 19.39
CA GLY A 139 -16.42 -3.29 20.10
C GLY A 139 -17.33 -4.30 20.81
N GLY A 140 -17.27 -4.38 22.14
CA GLY A 140 -18.18 -5.21 22.93
C GLY A 140 -19.64 -4.78 22.75
N LYS A 141 -20.49 -5.68 22.22
CA LYS A 141 -21.98 -5.79 22.21
C LYS A 141 -22.89 -4.53 22.25
N ASN A 142 -22.40 -3.30 22.16
CA ASN A 142 -23.22 -2.10 22.03
C ASN A 142 -23.54 -1.88 20.55
N SER A 143 -24.65 -2.49 20.16
CA SER A 143 -25.26 -2.52 18.85
C SER A 143 -25.92 -1.19 18.46
N ASN A 144 -25.18 -0.08 18.50
CA ASN A 144 -25.66 1.11 17.79
C ASN A 144 -25.57 0.84 16.28
N ALA A 145 -26.64 1.21 15.56
CA ALA A 145 -26.65 1.16 14.11
C ALA A 145 -25.46 1.98 13.58
N VAL A 146 -24.55 1.33 12.86
CA VAL A 146 -23.44 2.00 12.20
C VAL A 146 -23.98 2.63 10.92
N ASP A 147 -23.89 3.95 10.80
CA ASP A 147 -24.09 4.60 9.50
C ASP A 147 -22.96 4.15 8.57
N LEU A 148 -23.30 3.26 7.62
CA LEU A 148 -22.34 2.67 6.70
C LEU A 148 -21.75 3.70 5.74
N ASN A 149 -22.46 4.77 5.41
CA ASN A 149 -21.93 5.81 4.53
C ASN A 149 -20.85 6.62 5.25
N GLU A 150 -21.12 7.00 6.50
CA GLU A 150 -20.11 7.65 7.34
C GLU A 150 -18.93 6.72 7.63
N PHE A 151 -19.21 5.43 7.84
CA PHE A 151 -18.16 4.42 7.98
C PHE A 151 -17.26 4.36 6.75
N VAL A 152 -17.84 4.25 5.54
CA VAL A 152 -17.08 4.23 4.29
C VAL A 152 -16.26 5.51 4.14
N ARG A 153 -16.80 6.70 4.44
CA ARG A 153 -16.03 7.95 4.32
C ARG A 153 -14.80 8.00 5.20
N ARG A 154 -14.82 7.35 6.37
CA ARG A 154 -13.68 7.27 7.28
C ARG A 154 -12.66 6.21 6.89
N HIS A 155 -13.10 5.14 6.21
CA HIS A 155 -12.28 3.97 5.88
C HIS A 155 -12.04 3.79 4.38
N PHE A 156 -12.41 4.77 3.56
CA PHE A 156 -12.06 4.87 2.15
C PHE A 156 -10.76 5.64 2.02
N VAL A 157 -9.70 4.95 1.61
CA VAL A 157 -8.31 5.37 1.86
C VAL A 157 -7.55 5.64 0.57
N ALA A 158 -6.55 6.51 0.67
CA ALA A 158 -5.69 6.80 -0.47
C ALA A 158 -5.03 5.51 -0.97
N THR A 159 -5.09 5.32 -2.29
CA THR A 159 -4.65 4.09 -2.95
C THR A 159 -3.68 4.44 -4.07
N TYR A 160 -2.55 3.77 -4.05
CA TYR A 160 -1.55 3.82 -5.10
C TYR A 160 -1.77 2.64 -6.04
N GLU A 161 -1.84 2.90 -7.32
CA GLU A 161 -1.71 1.90 -8.37
C GLU A 161 -0.59 2.31 -9.33
N SER A 162 0.30 1.39 -9.68
CA SER A 162 1.38 1.67 -10.61
C SER A 162 0.87 1.76 -12.05
N ALA A 163 1.10 2.89 -12.73
CA ALA A 163 0.98 2.99 -14.18
C ALA A 163 2.36 3.12 -14.83
N SER A 164 2.65 2.31 -15.85
CA SER A 164 3.92 2.41 -16.58
C SER A 164 3.96 3.67 -17.44
N THR A 165 5.06 4.41 -17.36
CA THR A 165 5.37 5.55 -18.23
C THR A 165 6.46 5.20 -19.26
N ARG A 166 6.63 3.92 -19.59
CA ARG A 166 7.68 3.42 -20.51
C ARG A 166 7.63 3.98 -21.94
N ALA A 167 6.54 4.67 -22.29
CA ALA A 167 6.43 5.40 -23.56
C ALA A 167 7.36 6.63 -23.60
N PHE A 168 7.81 7.13 -22.45
CA PHE A 168 8.74 8.24 -22.32
C PHE A 168 10.18 7.75 -22.20
N GLN A 169 11.14 8.58 -22.59
CA GLN A 169 12.56 8.32 -22.37
C GLN A 169 12.83 8.14 -20.87
N GLN A 170 13.51 7.05 -20.50
CA GLN A 170 13.75 6.65 -19.10
C GLN A 170 12.48 6.50 -18.25
N GLY A 171 11.33 6.29 -18.91
CA GLY A 171 10.05 6.11 -18.25
C GLY A 171 10.07 4.98 -17.21
N ARG A 172 9.57 5.28 -16.02
CA ARG A 172 9.38 4.33 -14.92
C ARG A 172 7.89 4.14 -14.68
N THR A 173 7.36 4.80 -13.66
CA THR A 173 5.95 4.73 -13.28
C THR A 173 5.40 6.09 -12.89
N GLU A 174 4.09 6.26 -13.09
CA GLU A 174 3.24 7.25 -12.45
C GLU A 174 2.23 6.54 -11.52
N THR A 175 1.53 7.29 -10.69
CA THR A 175 0.47 6.81 -9.79
C THR A 175 -0.91 6.98 -10.41
N VAL A 176 -1.68 5.90 -10.48
CA VAL A 176 -3.15 5.95 -10.60
C VAL A 176 -3.73 6.00 -9.19
N ARG A 177 -4.55 7.02 -8.93
CA ARG A 177 -5.24 7.18 -7.63
C ARG A 177 -6.64 6.58 -7.71
N SER A 178 -6.73 5.25 -7.56
CA SER A 178 -7.98 4.47 -7.72
C SER A 178 -9.11 4.91 -6.78
N ALA A 179 -8.76 5.54 -5.64
CA ALA A 179 -9.67 6.05 -4.64
C ALA A 179 -10.41 7.33 -5.10
N THR A 180 -11.24 7.22 -6.13
CA THR A 180 -12.02 8.31 -6.72
C THR A 180 -13.36 8.53 -6.01
N LEU A 181 -14.00 9.69 -6.25
CA LEU A 181 -15.33 9.95 -5.71
C LEU A 181 -16.39 9.02 -6.33
N GLU A 182 -16.23 8.69 -7.59
CA GLU A 182 -17.07 7.73 -8.32
C GLU A 182 -16.93 6.32 -7.71
N MET A 183 -15.70 5.90 -7.43
CA MET A 183 -15.43 4.64 -6.74
C MET A 183 -16.06 4.62 -5.33
N ARG A 184 -15.91 5.70 -4.56
CA ARG A 184 -16.51 5.82 -3.22
C ARG A 184 -18.03 5.69 -3.27
N ARG A 185 -18.69 6.41 -4.16
CA ARG A 185 -20.16 6.37 -4.32
C ARG A 185 -20.66 4.98 -4.71
N LEU A 186 -19.92 4.28 -5.57
CA LEU A 186 -20.21 2.90 -5.91
C LEU A 186 -20.07 1.98 -4.68
N ILE A 187 -19.01 2.14 -3.89
CA ILE A 187 -18.79 1.37 -2.65
C ILE A 187 -19.87 1.66 -1.61
N GLU A 188 -20.25 2.91 -1.40
CA GLU A 188 -21.38 3.31 -0.52
C GLU A 188 -22.68 2.56 -0.92
N THR A 189 -22.89 2.33 -2.22
CA THR A 189 -24.04 1.58 -2.73
C THR A 189 -23.91 0.06 -2.51
N LEU A 190 -22.70 -0.49 -2.64
CA LEU A 190 -22.44 -1.93 -2.56
C LEU A 190 -22.29 -2.44 -1.11
N ILE A 191 -21.67 -1.67 -0.22
CA ILE A 191 -21.21 -2.14 1.08
C ILE A 191 -22.29 -2.76 1.99
N PRO A 192 -23.55 -2.26 2.05
CA PRO A 192 -24.55 -2.83 2.96
C PRO A 192 -24.81 -4.32 2.70
N GLN A 193 -24.69 -4.72 1.43
CA GLN A 193 -24.99 -6.06 0.95
C GLN A 193 -23.87 -7.02 1.30
N PHE A 194 -22.62 -6.55 1.14
CA PHE A 194 -21.46 -7.33 1.53
C PHE A 194 -21.38 -7.50 3.06
N VAL A 195 -21.68 -6.46 3.84
CA VAL A 195 -21.77 -6.55 5.31
C VAL A 195 -22.79 -7.61 5.74
N PHE A 196 -23.97 -7.64 5.12
CA PHE A 196 -24.99 -8.65 5.41
C PHE A 196 -24.49 -10.07 5.11
N GLN A 197 -23.81 -10.27 3.98
CA GLN A 197 -23.31 -11.58 3.56
C GLN A 197 -22.18 -12.09 4.46
N THR A 198 -21.26 -11.23 4.87
CA THR A 198 -20.08 -11.61 5.66
C THR A 198 -20.35 -11.71 7.17
N SER A 199 -21.45 -11.14 7.68
CA SER A 199 -21.82 -11.19 9.10
C SER A 199 -22.60 -12.47 9.51
N SER A 200 -22.90 -13.37 8.57
CA SER A 200 -23.73 -14.57 8.83
C SER A 200 -22.87 -15.78 9.29
N PRO A 201 -23.06 -16.33 10.51
CA PRO A 201 -22.15 -17.31 11.13
C PRO A 201 -22.02 -18.69 10.46
N ASN A 202 -22.84 -19.04 9.46
CA ASN A 202 -22.97 -20.42 8.95
C ASN A 202 -22.46 -20.60 7.50
N SER A 203 -21.45 -19.84 7.05
CA SER A 203 -21.05 -19.76 5.63
C SER A 203 -19.85 -20.63 5.20
N SER A 204 -19.56 -21.74 5.88
CA SER A 204 -18.45 -22.63 5.50
C SER A 204 -18.65 -23.43 4.20
N SER A 205 -19.77 -23.24 3.48
CA SER A 205 -20.02 -23.91 2.20
C SER A 205 -20.00 -22.92 1.02
N PRO A 206 -19.11 -23.11 0.01
CA PRO A 206 -19.02 -22.25 -1.19
C PRO A 206 -20.34 -22.12 -1.97
N ALA A 207 -21.21 -23.14 -1.91
CA ALA A 207 -22.50 -23.16 -2.59
C ALA A 207 -23.55 -22.22 -1.96
N SER A 208 -23.35 -21.80 -0.71
CA SER A 208 -24.24 -20.89 0.04
C SER A 208 -24.02 -19.43 -0.37
N SER A 209 -22.76 -19.02 -0.55
CA SER A 209 -22.38 -17.64 -0.91
C SER A 209 -22.84 -17.24 -2.32
N SER A 210 -22.73 -18.15 -3.29
CA SER A 210 -23.29 -17.94 -4.64
C SER A 210 -24.82 -17.80 -4.60
N ARG A 211 -25.52 -18.55 -3.74
CA ARG A 211 -26.99 -18.49 -3.59
C ARG A 211 -27.47 -17.17 -2.96
N LYS A 212 -26.76 -16.66 -1.95
CA LYS A 212 -27.08 -15.36 -1.31
C LYS A 212 -26.80 -14.16 -2.22
N THR A 213 -25.74 -14.26 -3.02
CA THR A 213 -25.42 -13.25 -4.05
C THR A 213 -26.56 -13.15 -5.06
N VAL A 214 -27.04 -14.29 -5.57
CA VAL A 214 -28.19 -14.35 -6.49
C VAL A 214 -29.47 -13.78 -5.86
N GLN A 215 -29.77 -14.08 -4.59
CA GLN A 215 -30.96 -13.56 -3.90
C GLN A 215 -30.96 -12.03 -3.71
N TRP A 216 -29.81 -11.44 -3.34
CA TRP A 216 -29.70 -9.97 -3.28
C TRP A 216 -29.96 -9.34 -4.65
N PHE A 217 -29.40 -9.96 -5.67
CA PHE A 217 -29.58 -9.54 -7.05
C PHE A 217 -31.03 -9.70 -7.53
N ASP A 218 -31.74 -10.74 -7.13
CA ASP A 218 -33.16 -10.88 -7.41
C ASP A 218 -34.01 -9.80 -6.70
N HIS A 219 -33.61 -9.35 -5.51
CA HIS A 219 -34.23 -8.19 -4.86
C HIS A 219 -33.98 -6.88 -5.63
N LEU A 220 -32.77 -6.63 -6.12
CA LEU A 220 -32.47 -5.47 -6.97
C LEU A 220 -33.24 -5.49 -8.30
N LYS A 221 -33.57 -6.66 -8.85
CA LYS A 221 -34.43 -6.76 -10.04
C LYS A 221 -35.85 -6.28 -9.75
N SER A 222 -36.33 -6.40 -8.51
CA SER A 222 -37.66 -5.93 -8.11
C SER A 222 -37.74 -4.39 -7.98
N THR A 223 -36.60 -3.69 -8.03
CA THR A 223 -36.50 -2.22 -7.99
C THR A 223 -35.70 -1.67 -9.19
N PRO A 224 -36.33 -1.56 -10.39
CA PRO A 224 -35.63 -1.21 -11.64
C PRO A 224 -34.80 0.08 -11.58
N GLN A 225 -35.29 1.09 -10.86
CA GLN A 225 -34.57 2.36 -10.69
C GLN A 225 -33.26 2.18 -9.91
N GLN A 226 -33.26 1.41 -8.82
CA GLN A 226 -32.06 1.14 -8.03
C GLN A 226 -31.02 0.36 -8.83
N LEU A 227 -31.45 -0.59 -9.66
CA LEU A 227 -30.56 -1.32 -10.55
C LEU A 227 -29.96 -0.41 -11.64
N ALA A 228 -30.76 0.50 -12.20
CA ALA A 228 -30.27 1.49 -13.16
C ALA A 228 -29.24 2.44 -12.52
N ASP A 229 -29.50 2.91 -11.30
CA ASP A 229 -28.59 3.79 -10.57
C ASP A 229 -27.28 3.09 -10.21
N LEU A 230 -27.34 1.81 -9.82
CA LEU A 230 -26.16 0.97 -9.58
C LEU A 230 -25.33 0.80 -10.86
N ARG A 231 -25.97 0.46 -11.99
CA ARG A 231 -25.32 0.34 -13.31
C ARG A 231 -24.63 1.65 -13.70
N ASN A 232 -25.32 2.78 -13.55
CA ASN A 232 -24.79 4.10 -13.86
C ASN A 232 -23.58 4.44 -12.97
N SER A 233 -23.66 4.15 -11.67
CA SER A 233 -22.53 4.36 -10.75
C SER A 233 -21.34 3.47 -11.09
N PHE A 234 -21.58 2.21 -11.47
CA PHE A 234 -20.54 1.28 -11.92
C PHE A 234 -19.85 1.77 -13.19
N GLN A 235 -20.60 2.21 -14.20
CA GLN A 235 -20.04 2.78 -15.43
C GLN A 235 -19.24 4.05 -15.16
N ARG A 236 -19.75 4.96 -14.33
CA ARG A 236 -19.03 6.20 -13.96
C ARG A 236 -17.70 5.89 -13.29
N ALA A 237 -17.70 4.97 -12.32
CA ALA A 237 -16.48 4.55 -11.63
C ALA A 237 -15.48 3.89 -12.60
N GLN A 238 -15.94 3.00 -13.48
CA GLN A 238 -15.07 2.38 -14.49
C GLN A 238 -14.47 3.41 -15.44
N ASN A 239 -15.30 4.29 -15.99
CA ASN A 239 -14.86 5.31 -16.94
C ASN A 239 -13.84 6.25 -16.29
N LYS A 240 -14.07 6.64 -15.03
CA LYS A 240 -13.12 7.48 -14.30
C LYS A 240 -11.79 6.75 -14.04
N HIS A 241 -11.85 5.47 -13.64
CA HIS A 241 -10.64 4.66 -13.44
C HIS A 241 -9.81 4.57 -14.72
N LEU A 242 -10.44 4.22 -15.84
CA LEU A 242 -9.78 4.10 -17.15
C LEU A 242 -9.23 5.44 -17.65
N GLN A 243 -9.93 6.54 -17.38
CA GLN A 243 -9.42 7.88 -17.63
C GLN A 243 -8.12 8.13 -16.86
N LEU A 244 -8.08 7.81 -15.55
CA LEU A 244 -6.89 7.99 -14.72
C LEU A 244 -5.73 7.08 -15.16
N VAL A 245 -6.00 5.84 -15.55
CA VAL A 245 -4.99 4.94 -16.13
C VAL A 245 -4.38 5.54 -17.40
N LYS A 246 -5.20 6.11 -18.28
CA LYS A 246 -4.74 6.80 -19.48
C LYS A 246 -3.92 8.05 -19.13
N GLU A 247 -4.41 8.91 -18.23
CA GLU A 247 -3.70 10.12 -17.80
C GLU A 247 -2.35 9.78 -17.19
N ALA A 248 -2.29 8.82 -16.26
CA ALA A 248 -1.04 8.41 -15.62
C ALA A 248 -0.03 7.82 -16.62
N SER A 249 -0.46 6.90 -17.49
CA SER A 249 0.42 6.28 -18.49
C SER A 249 0.92 7.24 -19.57
N THR A 250 0.18 8.33 -19.82
CA THR A 250 0.57 9.42 -20.73
C THR A 250 1.26 10.59 -20.03
N GLY A 251 1.70 10.40 -18.78
CA GLY A 251 2.47 11.42 -18.05
C GLY A 251 1.66 12.64 -17.59
N ALA A 252 0.32 12.57 -17.67
CA ALA A 252 -0.60 13.59 -17.19
C ALA A 252 -1.09 13.34 -15.75
N GLY A 253 -0.48 12.39 -15.04
CA GLY A 253 -0.69 12.21 -13.60
C GLY A 253 -0.08 13.35 -12.77
N ILE A 254 -0.42 13.38 -11.48
CA ILE A 254 -0.03 14.48 -10.58
C ILE A 254 1.12 14.13 -9.63
N ASP A 255 1.32 12.85 -9.31
CA ASP A 255 2.18 12.46 -8.21
C ASP A 255 3.66 12.73 -8.50
N ARG A 256 4.15 12.38 -9.71
CA ARG A 256 5.54 12.72 -10.08
C ARG A 256 5.74 14.22 -10.28
N HIS A 257 4.73 14.93 -10.77
CA HIS A 257 4.78 16.39 -10.89
C HIS A 257 4.91 17.06 -9.51
N LEU A 258 4.05 16.71 -8.55
CA LEU A 258 4.12 17.22 -7.18
C LEU A 258 5.43 16.87 -6.49
N MET A 259 5.96 15.65 -6.72
CA MET A 259 7.28 15.25 -6.25
C MET A 259 8.39 16.16 -6.83
N GLY A 260 8.35 16.43 -8.13
CA GLY A 260 9.31 17.31 -8.80
C GLY A 260 9.29 18.73 -8.23
N LEU A 261 8.09 19.30 -8.02
CA LEU A 261 7.93 20.63 -7.40
C LEU A 261 8.49 20.66 -5.97
N LYS A 262 8.25 19.62 -5.17
CA LYS A 262 8.78 19.51 -3.81
C LYS A 262 10.31 19.45 -3.79
N ILE A 263 10.91 18.67 -4.68
CA ILE A 263 12.38 18.58 -4.80
C ILE A 263 12.97 19.92 -5.25
N ALA A 264 12.36 20.57 -6.24
CA ALA A 264 12.80 21.88 -6.72
C ALA A 264 12.72 22.95 -5.63
N GLN A 265 11.61 23.01 -4.87
CA GLN A 265 11.46 23.91 -3.74
C GLN A 265 12.58 23.69 -2.70
N ASN A 266 12.84 22.44 -2.32
CA ASN A 266 13.88 22.12 -1.35
C ASN A 266 15.27 22.53 -1.86
N ALA A 267 15.57 22.31 -3.14
CA ALA A 267 16.83 22.69 -3.74
C ALA A 267 17.03 24.22 -3.77
N ILE A 268 15.97 24.99 -4.04
CA ILE A 268 16.01 26.46 -3.99
C ILE A 268 16.26 26.92 -2.56
N LEU A 269 15.51 26.42 -1.58
CA LEU A 269 15.66 26.78 -0.17
C LEU A 269 17.06 26.45 0.37
N GLN A 270 17.63 25.31 -0.01
CA GLN A 270 18.99 24.93 0.36
C GLN A 270 20.06 25.82 -0.30
N ARG A 271 19.77 26.49 -1.41
CA ARG A 271 20.70 27.42 -2.07
C ARG A 271 20.56 28.87 -1.58
N THR A 272 19.38 29.27 -1.10
CA THR A 272 19.14 30.63 -0.57
C THR A 272 19.43 30.75 0.93
N MET A 273 19.29 29.68 1.72
CA MET A 273 19.59 29.67 3.16
C MET A 273 21.07 29.54 3.61
N PRO A 274 22.09 29.17 2.79
CA PRO A 274 23.49 29.14 3.23
C PRO A 274 24.06 30.51 3.60
N GLN A 275 23.49 31.60 3.05
CA GLN A 275 24.00 32.95 3.26
C GLN A 275 23.45 33.65 4.51
N ALA A 276 22.41 33.11 5.15
CA ALA A 276 21.80 33.72 6.35
C ALA A 276 22.52 33.35 7.67
N LEU A 277 23.43 32.37 7.64
CA LEU A 277 24.12 31.87 8.84
C LEU A 277 25.62 32.21 8.89
N THR A 278 26.13 33.08 8.02
CA THR A 278 27.57 33.41 7.94
C THR A 278 27.92 34.88 8.21
N SER A 279 27.00 35.70 8.73
CA SER A 279 27.32 37.07 9.18
C SER A 279 27.05 37.24 10.68
N PRO A 280 28.09 37.43 11.53
CA PRO A 280 27.88 37.81 12.91
C PRO A 280 27.44 39.27 12.98
N GLN A 281 26.28 39.50 13.57
CA GLN A 281 25.82 40.77 14.15
C GLN A 281 25.81 42.01 13.24
N THR A 282 24.63 42.29 12.68
CA THR A 282 23.95 43.56 12.96
C THR A 282 22.45 43.29 12.98
N ALA A 283 21.87 43.35 14.17
CA ALA A 283 20.43 43.49 14.33
C ALA A 283 20.02 44.86 13.76
N VAL A 284 19.77 44.91 12.46
CA VAL A 284 18.96 45.98 11.86
C VAL A 284 17.56 45.41 11.75
N SER A 285 16.68 45.97 12.55
CA SER A 285 15.24 45.76 12.53
C SER A 285 14.74 45.78 11.09
N GLU A 286 14.34 44.62 10.54
CA GLU A 286 13.56 44.62 9.32
C GLU A 286 12.25 45.38 9.59
N PRO A 287 11.84 46.31 8.73
CA PRO A 287 10.54 46.94 8.86
C PRO A 287 9.51 45.82 8.67
N LYS A 288 8.66 45.61 9.68
CA LYS A 288 7.40 44.87 9.51
C LYS A 288 6.68 45.48 8.31
N LYS A 289 6.74 44.82 7.15
CA LYS A 289 5.67 44.93 6.17
C LYS A 289 4.49 44.16 6.76
N GLU A 290 3.75 44.84 7.62
CA GLU A 290 2.33 44.59 7.82
C GLU A 290 1.68 44.67 6.44
N ASN A 291 1.53 43.54 5.76
CA ASN A 291 0.55 43.25 4.70
C ASN A 291 0.75 41.87 4.04
N ASP A 292 1.58 40.98 4.59
CA ASP A 292 1.54 39.57 4.18
C ASP A 292 0.31 38.89 4.82
N ASP A 293 -0.77 38.90 4.04
CA ASP A 293 -2.06 38.28 4.28
C ASP A 293 -1.96 36.95 5.06
N ALA A 294 -2.41 36.95 6.31
CA ALA A 294 -2.56 35.75 7.13
C ALA A 294 -3.39 34.65 6.43
N SER A 295 -4.26 35.05 5.48
CA SER A 295 -5.03 34.17 4.61
C SER A 295 -4.15 33.37 3.62
N THR A 296 -3.13 33.99 3.02
CA THR A 296 -2.24 33.35 2.03
C THR A 296 -1.33 32.30 2.68
N THR A 297 -0.85 32.57 3.90
CA THR A 297 -0.06 31.62 4.70
C THR A 297 -0.91 30.45 5.19
N ALA A 298 -2.15 30.70 5.61
CA ALA A 298 -3.08 29.65 6.05
C ALA A 298 -3.48 28.70 4.91
N VAL A 299 -3.77 29.24 3.71
CA VAL A 299 -4.08 28.43 2.52
C VAL A 299 -2.88 27.56 2.11
N SER A 300 -1.66 28.10 2.21
CA SER A 300 -0.42 27.35 1.93
C SER A 300 -0.20 26.19 2.90
N HIS A 301 -0.54 26.36 4.19
CA HIS A 301 -0.45 25.30 5.19
C HIS A 301 -1.48 24.17 4.93
N GLN A 302 -2.74 24.53 4.71
CA GLN A 302 -3.81 23.56 4.44
C GLN A 302 -3.52 22.72 3.19
N LEU A 303 -3.01 23.35 2.12
CA LEU A 303 -2.62 22.63 0.91
C LEU A 303 -1.46 21.65 1.18
N ARG A 304 -0.46 22.06 1.96
CA ARG A 304 0.68 21.20 2.33
C ARG A 304 0.22 19.98 3.12
N GLU A 305 -0.66 20.17 4.10
CA GLU A 305 -1.26 19.09 4.88
C GLU A 305 -2.13 18.16 4.01
N ALA A 306 -2.91 18.72 3.08
CA ALA A 306 -3.71 17.94 2.15
C ALA A 306 -2.83 17.07 1.24
N ILE A 307 -1.75 17.62 0.69
CA ILE A 307 -0.77 16.88 -0.12
C ILE A 307 -0.14 15.77 0.72
N GLN A 308 0.32 16.07 1.93
CA GLN A 308 0.95 15.09 2.81
C GLN A 308 0.00 13.93 3.15
N ARG A 309 -1.25 14.23 3.52
CA ARG A 309 -2.27 13.20 3.76
C ARG A 309 -2.57 12.39 2.49
N SER A 310 -2.60 13.04 1.33
CA SER A 310 -2.85 12.36 0.04
C SER A 310 -1.74 11.38 -0.35
N GLN A 311 -0.54 11.51 0.21
CA GLN A 311 0.62 10.64 -0.03
C GLN A 311 0.70 9.47 0.96
N ASN A 312 -0.17 9.44 1.98
CA ASN A 312 -0.27 8.32 2.91
C ASN A 312 -1.14 7.22 2.29
N PHE A 313 -0.56 6.47 1.35
CA PHE A 313 -1.24 5.34 0.72
C PHE A 313 -1.33 4.16 1.70
N GLN A 314 -2.55 3.78 2.08
CA GLN A 314 -2.79 2.57 2.88
C GLN A 314 -2.98 1.32 2.02
N LEU A 315 -3.21 1.50 0.73
CA LEU A 315 -3.32 0.44 -0.25
C LEU A 315 -2.29 0.70 -1.34
N LEU A 316 -1.28 -0.16 -1.42
CA LEU A 316 -0.28 -0.14 -2.48
C LEU A 316 -0.58 -1.28 -3.44
N THR A 317 -0.91 -0.97 -4.68
CA THR A 317 -1.40 -1.95 -5.64
C THR A 317 -0.61 -1.94 -6.95
N SER A 318 -0.52 -3.08 -7.60
CA SER A 318 0.08 -3.19 -8.94
C SER A 318 -0.47 -4.40 -9.68
N GLN A 319 -0.91 -4.17 -10.91
CA GLN A 319 -1.11 -5.24 -11.88
C GLN A 319 0.25 -5.67 -12.44
N MET A 320 0.56 -6.95 -12.32
CA MET A 320 1.75 -7.57 -12.89
C MET A 320 1.41 -8.43 -14.11
N ILE A 321 2.38 -8.56 -15.01
CA ILE A 321 2.31 -9.43 -16.18
C ILE A 321 3.26 -10.60 -15.94
N GLY A 322 2.76 -11.83 -16.06
CA GLY A 322 3.56 -13.04 -15.89
C GLY A 322 2.74 -14.29 -16.13
N GLY A 323 3.38 -15.31 -16.70
CA GLY A 323 2.78 -16.64 -16.97
C GLY A 323 2.41 -17.34 -15.66
N THR A 324 3.17 -18.32 -15.21
CA THR A 324 2.84 -19.10 -13.99
C THR A 324 3.37 -18.49 -12.69
N PHE A 325 4.25 -17.48 -12.77
CA PHE A 325 4.84 -16.82 -11.61
C PHE A 325 3.80 -16.05 -10.78
N LEU A 326 3.91 -16.13 -9.45
CA LEU A 326 3.20 -15.29 -8.50
C LEU A 326 4.23 -14.72 -7.51
N GLY A 327 4.48 -13.43 -7.61
CA GLY A 327 5.28 -12.67 -6.65
C GLY A 327 4.50 -11.47 -6.13
N GLY A 328 5.06 -10.76 -5.17
CA GLY A 328 4.44 -9.58 -4.59
C GLY A 328 5.46 -8.66 -3.93
N PHE A 329 4.95 -7.64 -3.27
CA PHE A 329 5.73 -6.69 -2.49
C PHE A 329 5.04 -6.47 -1.15
N ALA A 330 5.83 -6.12 -0.13
CA ALA A 330 5.31 -5.70 1.16
C ALA A 330 4.74 -4.27 1.09
N HIS A 331 3.79 -3.95 1.97
CA HIS A 331 3.43 -2.55 2.20
C HIS A 331 4.63 -1.78 2.79
N VAL A 332 4.70 -0.45 2.61
CA VAL A 332 5.82 0.36 3.17
C VAL A 332 5.55 0.88 4.59
N SER A 333 4.38 0.54 5.15
CA SER A 333 3.92 0.98 6.47
C SER A 333 3.17 -0.16 7.16
N PRO A 334 3.23 -0.28 8.51
CA PRO A 334 2.48 -1.27 9.25
C PRO A 334 0.95 -1.18 9.12
N GLN A 335 0.44 -0.03 8.67
CA GLN A 335 -0.98 0.31 8.68
C GLN A 335 -1.67 0.09 7.33
N GLY A 336 -1.04 -0.63 6.39
CA GLY A 336 -1.61 -0.81 5.06
C GLY A 336 -1.30 -2.16 4.42
N TYR A 337 -1.84 -2.35 3.22
CA TYR A 337 -1.77 -3.58 2.47
C TYR A 337 -1.01 -3.40 1.15
N GLY A 338 -0.06 -4.30 0.88
CA GLY A 338 0.51 -4.47 -0.46
C GLY A 338 -0.31 -5.49 -1.24
N VAL A 339 -0.79 -5.14 -2.43
CA VAL A 339 -1.63 -6.00 -3.26
C VAL A 339 -1.05 -6.08 -4.67
N CYS A 340 -0.52 -7.24 -5.01
CA CYS A 340 -0.04 -7.55 -6.34
C CYS A 340 -1.02 -8.52 -7.00
N TYR A 341 -1.44 -8.26 -8.23
CA TYR A 341 -2.33 -9.17 -8.95
C TYR A 341 -1.91 -9.41 -10.40
N TYR A 342 -2.13 -10.64 -10.87
CA TYR A 342 -1.78 -11.14 -12.18
C TYR A 342 -3.06 -11.51 -12.89
N VAL A 343 -3.24 -10.95 -14.09
CA VAL A 343 -4.43 -11.16 -14.90
C VAL A 343 -4.07 -12.07 -16.07
N GLN A 344 -4.83 -13.14 -16.22
CA GLN A 344 -4.83 -14.01 -17.39
C GLN A 344 -6.22 -13.99 -18.04
N ASP A 345 -6.36 -14.67 -19.18
CA ASP A 345 -7.62 -14.71 -19.91
C ASP A 345 -8.71 -15.47 -19.15
N ASP A 346 -8.34 -16.53 -18.44
CA ASP A 346 -9.22 -17.45 -17.71
C ASP A 346 -9.09 -17.38 -16.18
N SER A 347 -8.08 -16.69 -15.66
CA SER A 347 -7.82 -16.61 -14.23
C SER A 347 -7.27 -15.27 -13.75
N ILE A 348 -7.40 -15.03 -12.45
CA ILE A 348 -6.77 -13.93 -11.72
C ILE A 348 -6.06 -14.51 -10.51
N ARG A 349 -4.80 -14.12 -10.30
CA ARG A 349 -4.02 -14.49 -9.11
C ARG A 349 -3.64 -13.24 -8.35
N ALA A 350 -3.58 -13.30 -7.03
CA ALA A 350 -3.13 -12.18 -6.23
C ALA A 350 -2.27 -12.61 -5.04
N CYS A 351 -1.38 -11.70 -4.64
CA CYS A 351 -0.55 -11.77 -3.45
C CYS A 351 -0.82 -10.51 -2.63
N VAL A 352 -1.34 -10.70 -1.42
CA VAL A 352 -1.60 -9.67 -0.43
C VAL A 352 -0.53 -9.75 0.65
N SER A 353 -0.01 -8.61 1.09
CA SER A 353 0.91 -8.50 2.21
C SER A 353 0.43 -7.46 3.21
N SER A 354 0.76 -7.67 4.48
CA SER A 354 0.59 -6.70 5.56
C SER A 354 1.64 -6.94 6.64
N PHE A 355 1.73 -6.05 7.64
CA PHE A 355 2.60 -6.24 8.79
C PHE A 355 1.80 -6.33 10.07
N GLN A 356 2.06 -7.37 10.86
CA GLN A 356 1.55 -7.42 12.22
C GLN A 356 2.34 -6.44 13.09
N THR A 357 1.63 -5.53 13.75
CA THR A 357 2.19 -4.78 14.88
C THR A 357 2.21 -5.72 16.10
N PRO A 358 3.38 -5.94 16.75
CA PRO A 358 3.42 -6.69 17.99
C PRO A 358 2.45 -6.08 19.01
N SER A 359 1.54 -6.88 19.55
CA SER A 359 0.65 -6.43 20.62
C SER A 359 1.49 -6.03 21.82
N THR A 360 1.51 -4.75 22.19
CA THR A 360 2.07 -4.33 23.47
C THR A 360 1.33 -5.06 24.60
N PRO A 361 2.03 -5.69 25.57
CA PRO A 361 1.38 -6.21 26.76
C PRO A 361 0.63 -5.06 27.43
N SER A 362 -0.63 -5.27 27.80
CA SER A 362 -1.52 -4.27 28.42
C SER A 362 -0.80 -3.45 29.50
N ALA A 363 -0.31 -2.27 29.14
CA ALA A 363 -0.06 -1.20 30.09
C ALA A 363 -1.40 -0.52 30.38
N THR A 364 -1.62 -0.26 31.66
CA THR A 364 -2.82 0.35 32.26
C THR A 364 -3.40 1.50 31.44
N LYS A 365 -4.73 1.49 31.28
CA LYS A 365 -5.51 2.55 30.63
C LYS A 365 -5.35 3.87 31.38
N ASP A 366 -4.42 4.71 30.95
CA ASP A 366 -4.43 6.12 31.33
C ASP A 366 -5.33 6.91 30.36
N THR A 367 -6.50 7.26 30.87
CA THR A 367 -7.46 8.17 30.25
C THR A 367 -6.93 9.60 30.30
N THR A 368 -6.29 10.06 29.23
CA THR A 368 -6.32 11.48 28.85
C THR A 368 -6.46 11.64 27.34
N SER A 369 -7.41 12.48 26.94
CA SER A 369 -7.87 12.70 25.57
C SER A 369 -6.88 13.48 24.71
N SER A 370 -6.48 12.92 23.58
CA SER A 370 -6.30 13.66 22.32
C SER A 370 -6.48 12.67 21.16
N ALA A 371 -6.88 13.15 19.99
CA ALA A 371 -7.36 12.38 18.84
C ALA A 371 -6.43 11.22 18.41
N ALA A 372 -6.58 10.06 19.05
CA ALA A 372 -5.95 8.83 18.64
C ALA A 372 -6.76 8.25 17.48
N THR A 373 -6.22 8.36 16.27
CA THR A 373 -6.60 7.53 15.13
C THR A 373 -6.46 6.08 15.57
N SER A 374 -7.56 5.44 15.98
CA SER A 374 -7.56 4.03 16.40
C SER A 374 -7.14 3.20 15.18
N THR A 375 -5.87 2.84 15.14
CA THR A 375 -5.28 2.09 14.03
C THR A 375 -5.64 0.62 14.23
N THR A 376 -6.47 0.12 13.33
CA THR A 376 -6.93 -1.27 13.29
C THR A 376 -5.77 -2.19 12.87
N PRO A 377 -5.62 -3.36 13.50
CA PRO A 377 -4.64 -4.35 13.07
C PRO A 377 -4.90 -4.81 11.64
N THR A 378 -3.86 -4.82 10.81
CA THR A 378 -3.94 -5.37 9.44
C THR A 378 -3.80 -6.89 9.47
N ASP A 379 -4.54 -7.59 8.61
CA ASP A 379 -4.48 -9.06 8.46
C ASP A 379 -4.56 -9.43 6.97
N ALA A 380 -3.43 -9.83 6.39
CA ALA A 380 -3.33 -10.16 4.97
C ALA A 380 -4.27 -11.30 4.54
N LYS A 381 -4.52 -12.28 5.42
CA LYS A 381 -5.38 -13.43 5.12
C LYS A 381 -6.85 -13.04 5.12
N ARG A 382 -7.27 -12.26 6.10
CA ARG A 382 -8.65 -11.75 6.20
C ARG A 382 -8.96 -10.81 5.03
N PHE A 383 -8.10 -9.82 4.80
CA PHE A 383 -8.23 -8.89 3.68
C PHE A 383 -8.20 -9.61 2.34
N GLY A 384 -7.25 -10.52 2.12
CA GLY A 384 -7.12 -11.26 0.86
C GLY A 384 -8.29 -12.20 0.59
N GLY A 385 -8.85 -12.83 1.63
CA GLY A 385 -10.09 -13.60 1.53
C GLY A 385 -11.29 -12.73 1.14
N LEU A 386 -11.44 -11.56 1.76
CA LEU A 386 -12.47 -10.57 1.41
C LEU A 386 -12.31 -10.05 -0.02
N PHE A 387 -11.07 -9.76 -0.45
CA PHE A 387 -10.78 -9.34 -1.81
C PHE A 387 -11.25 -10.39 -2.83
N ASN A 388 -10.85 -11.65 -2.68
CA ASN A 388 -11.30 -12.70 -3.61
C ASN A 388 -12.84 -12.86 -3.57
N PHE A 389 -13.44 -12.83 -2.38
CA PHE A 389 -14.89 -12.96 -2.22
C PHE A 389 -15.68 -11.82 -2.90
N VAL A 390 -15.24 -10.57 -2.71
CA VAL A 390 -15.87 -9.40 -3.34
C VAL A 390 -15.76 -9.50 -4.86
N MET A 391 -14.57 -9.83 -5.35
CA MET A 391 -14.28 -9.96 -6.77
C MET A 391 -15.17 -11.01 -7.44
N GLU A 392 -15.33 -12.19 -6.82
CA GLU A 392 -16.23 -13.24 -7.30
C GLU A 392 -17.70 -12.83 -7.27
N SER A 393 -18.14 -12.20 -6.18
CA SER A 393 -19.53 -11.80 -6.01
C SER A 393 -19.95 -10.75 -7.04
N ILE A 394 -19.08 -9.77 -7.33
CA ILE A 394 -19.31 -8.78 -8.40
C ILE A 394 -19.27 -9.44 -9.77
N TYR A 395 -18.35 -10.38 -10.02
CA TYR A 395 -18.33 -11.13 -11.28
C TYR A 395 -19.63 -11.90 -11.53
N CYS A 396 -20.18 -12.58 -10.51
CA CYS A 396 -21.47 -13.29 -10.63
C CYS A 396 -22.59 -12.33 -11.08
N ALA A 397 -22.58 -11.09 -10.61
CA ALA A 397 -23.51 -10.04 -11.03
C ALA A 397 -23.36 -9.66 -12.51
N ILE A 398 -22.11 -9.54 -12.96
CA ILE A 398 -21.75 -9.17 -14.33
C ILE A 398 -22.20 -10.28 -15.28
N ASP A 399 -21.87 -11.54 -14.95
CA ASP A 399 -22.20 -12.73 -15.74
C ASP A 399 -23.73 -12.93 -15.82
N ALA A 400 -24.44 -12.68 -14.72
CA ALA A 400 -25.91 -12.64 -14.68
C ALA A 400 -26.54 -11.43 -15.42
N ARG A 401 -25.73 -10.65 -16.16
CA ARG A 401 -26.11 -9.44 -16.92
C ARG A 401 -26.71 -8.30 -16.11
N MET A 402 -26.56 -8.35 -14.79
CA MET A 402 -27.07 -7.30 -13.91
C MET A 402 -26.20 -6.06 -13.93
N LEU A 403 -24.89 -6.23 -14.06
CA LEU A 403 -23.92 -5.14 -14.24
C LEU A 403 -23.31 -5.16 -15.66
N SER A 404 -24.01 -5.73 -16.65
CA SER A 404 -23.54 -5.72 -18.04
C SER A 404 -23.88 -4.41 -18.75
N PHE A 405 -23.00 -4.00 -19.68
CA PHE A 405 -23.14 -2.76 -20.41
C PHE A 405 -23.11 -3.03 -21.92
N GLY A 406 -24.28 -2.95 -22.55
CA GLY A 406 -24.46 -3.22 -23.99
C GLY A 406 -25.93 -3.59 -24.27
N ASP A 407 -26.45 -3.15 -25.42
CA ASP A 407 -27.86 -3.23 -25.80
C ASP A 407 -28.51 -4.61 -25.55
N ASP A 408 -29.65 -4.60 -24.83
CA ASP A 408 -30.66 -5.66 -24.81
C ASP A 408 -31.30 -5.92 -26.21
N ARG A 409 -30.76 -5.33 -27.29
CA ARG A 409 -31.33 -5.37 -28.65
C ARG A 409 -30.94 -6.59 -29.48
N GLN A 410 -30.06 -7.48 -29.02
CA GLN A 410 -29.68 -8.67 -29.81
C GLN A 410 -30.51 -9.93 -29.53
N THR A 411 -31.41 -9.94 -28.55
CA THR A 411 -32.26 -11.10 -28.25
C THR A 411 -33.57 -11.18 -29.05
N VAL A 412 -33.86 -10.21 -29.93
CA VAL A 412 -35.08 -10.21 -30.76
C VAL A 412 -34.83 -10.63 -32.23
N LYS A 413 -33.58 -10.79 -32.67
CA LYS A 413 -33.25 -11.08 -34.08
C LYS A 413 -32.95 -12.55 -34.42
N SER A 414 -33.27 -13.52 -33.56
CA SER A 414 -33.18 -14.96 -33.91
C SER A 414 -34.51 -15.73 -33.89
N ARG A 415 -35.64 -15.01 -33.87
CA ARG A 415 -36.96 -15.58 -34.16
C ARG A 415 -37.75 -14.63 -35.05
N LEU A 416 -37.36 -14.55 -36.31
CA LEU A 416 -38.20 -14.27 -37.47
C LEU A 416 -37.47 -14.78 -38.72
#